data_AF-A0A1M6I2R5-F1
#
_entry.id   AF-A0A1M6I2R5-F1
#
_cell.length_a   1.000
_cell.length_b   1.000
_cell.length_c   1.000
_cell.angle_alpha   90.00
_cell.angle_beta   90.00
_cell.angle_gamma   90.00
#
_symmetry.space_group_name_H-M   'P 1'
#
loop_
_entity.id
_entity.type
_entity.pdbx_description
1 polymer ?
#
loop_
_entity_poly.entity_id
_entity_poly.type
_entity_poly.pdbx_seq_one_letter_code
_entity_poly.pdbx_strand_id
1 'polypeptide(L)'
;MKIKKTYLSGKSVFFISLIVVIIAALTVYLTGINYNRSITSNLYISLSIIATALFSFMTYGLFTGIGLKDDLPNFKILETGNLIGKSGTIPDLPDIDGDDDIGAIVLSIVLWIVLTILFIILLLLLEAVFWISISIIVGMMYWIFFRALKLVFSKSLDTKGEIGISAFYALGYTTLYTGWIFGIVYLTQILK
;
A
#
# COMPACT_ATOMS: atom_id res chain seq x y z
N MET A 1 0.25 -43.33 -0.81
CA MET A 1 -0.81 -42.38 -0.43
C MET A 1 -0.40 -40.98 -0.90
N LYS A 2 -1.05 -40.36 -1.89
CA LYS A 2 -0.67 -39.03 -2.38
C LYS A 2 -1.05 -37.99 -1.32
N ILE A 3 -0.05 -37.42 -0.65
CA ILE A 3 -0.28 -36.38 0.37
C ILE A 3 -0.89 -35.16 -0.32
N LYS A 4 -2.15 -34.87 -0.01
CA LYS A 4 -2.88 -33.71 -0.54
C LYS A 4 -2.17 -32.45 -0.04
N LYS A 5 -1.51 -31.73 -0.95
CA LYS A 5 -0.85 -30.46 -0.60
C LYS A 5 -1.93 -29.40 -0.38
N THR A 6 -1.91 -28.77 0.79
CA THR A 6 -2.74 -27.59 1.06
C THR A 6 -2.08 -26.40 0.38
N TYR A 7 -2.86 -25.64 -0.40
CA TYR A 7 -2.40 -24.42 -1.06
C TYR A 7 -3.06 -23.21 -0.42
N LEU A 8 -2.26 -22.19 -0.12
CA LEU A 8 -2.77 -20.88 0.27
C LEU A 8 -2.96 -20.05 -1.00
N SER A 9 -4.17 -19.55 -1.21
CA SER A 9 -4.46 -18.64 -2.32
C SER A 9 -3.91 -17.25 -1.99
N GLY A 10 -3.35 -16.57 -3.00
CA GLY A 10 -2.81 -15.22 -2.85
C GLY A 10 -3.81 -14.19 -2.27
N LYS A 11 -5.11 -14.39 -2.49
CA LYS A 11 -6.17 -13.55 -1.91
C LYS A 11 -6.24 -13.67 -0.38
N SER A 12 -6.13 -14.90 0.14
CA SER A 12 -6.19 -15.14 1.59
C SER A 12 -4.98 -14.54 2.31
N VAL A 13 -3.79 -14.66 1.71
CA VAL A 13 -2.57 -14.04 2.22
C VAL A 13 -2.71 -12.52 2.33
N PHE A 14 -3.29 -11.88 1.31
CA PHE A 14 -3.54 -10.44 1.33
C PHE A 14 -4.46 -10.04 2.50
N PHE A 15 -5.61 -10.71 2.66
CA PHE A 15 -6.53 -10.41 3.76
C PHE A 15 -5.89 -10.61 5.13
N ILE A 16 -5.13 -11.70 5.32
CA ILE A 16 -4.39 -11.94 6.57
C ILE A 16 -3.40 -10.80 6.83
N SER A 17 -2.64 -10.37 5.83
CA SER A 17 -1.68 -9.26 5.98
C SER A 17 -2.37 -7.94 6.33
N LEU A 18 -3.52 -7.64 5.72
CA LEU A 18 -4.31 -6.44 6.02
C LEU A 18 -4.82 -6.45 7.47
N ILE A 19 -5.29 -7.61 7.94
CA ILE A 19 -5.70 -7.79 9.34
C ILE A 19 -4.53 -7.54 10.29
N VAL A 20 -3.33 -8.07 9.99
CA VAL A 20 -2.13 -7.85 10.82
C VAL A 20 -1.78 -6.36 10.91
N VAL A 21 -1.84 -5.62 9.80
CA VAL A 21 -1.58 -4.18 9.79
C VAL A 21 -2.61 -3.42 10.63
N ILE A 22 -3.90 -3.75 10.49
CA ILE A 22 -4.98 -3.13 11.27
C ILE A 22 -4.78 -3.41 12.76
N ILE A 23 -4.48 -4.66 13.14
CA ILE A 23 -4.22 -5.04 14.53
C ILE A 23 -3.01 -4.27 15.06
N ALA A 24 -1.90 -4.20 14.32
CA ALA A 24 -0.72 -3.46 14.74
C ALA A 24 -1.02 -1.97 14.97
N ALA A 25 -1.77 -1.33 14.05
CA ALA A 25 -2.17 0.06 14.20
C ALA A 25 -3.09 0.27 15.41
N LEU A 26 -4.09 -0.60 15.60
CA LEU A 26 -5.03 -0.53 16.71
C LEU A 26 -4.33 -0.76 18.05
N THR A 27 -3.44 -1.76 18.14
CA THR A 27 -2.65 -2.03 19.36
C THR A 27 -1.78 -0.85 19.71
N VAL A 28 -1.08 -0.25 18.74
CA VAL A 28 -0.23 0.93 19.01
C VAL A 28 -1.09 2.12 19.46
N TYR A 29 -2.22 2.35 18.80
CA TYR A 29 -3.14 3.44 19.15
C TYR A 29 -3.70 3.27 20.57
N LEU A 30 -4.38 2.14 20.84
CA LEU A 30 -5.04 1.89 22.13
C LEU A 30 -4.03 1.87 23.29
N THR A 31 -2.87 1.24 23.10
CA THR A 31 -1.83 1.21 24.13
C THR A 31 -1.09 2.55 24.24
N GLY A 32 -1.23 3.45 23.26
CA GLY A 32 -0.61 4.77 23.23
C GLY A 32 -1.45 5.86 23.90
N ILE A 33 -2.77 5.69 24.06
CA ILE A 33 -3.68 6.73 24.60
C ILE A 33 -3.21 7.30 25.94
N ASN A 34 -2.66 6.46 26.83
CA ASN A 34 -2.25 6.86 28.17
C ASN A 34 -0.75 7.15 28.31
N TYR A 35 0.02 7.09 27.21
CA TYR A 35 1.47 7.23 27.24
C TYR A 35 1.93 8.24 26.17
N ASN A 36 2.75 9.22 26.56
CA ASN A 36 3.33 10.17 25.60
C ASN A 36 4.52 9.54 24.86
N ARG A 37 4.24 8.54 24.02
CA ARG A 37 5.24 7.76 23.29
C ARG A 37 5.79 8.55 22.12
N SER A 38 7.12 8.52 21.96
CA SER A 38 7.75 9.05 20.76
C SER A 38 7.36 8.24 19.52
N ILE A 39 7.44 8.87 18.35
CA ILE A 39 7.20 8.24 17.05
C ILE A 39 8.08 6.98 16.89
N THR A 40 9.35 7.06 17.31
CA THR A 40 10.31 5.95 17.25
C THR A 40 9.86 4.75 18.10
N SER A 41 9.32 5.00 19.30
CA SER A 41 8.80 3.94 20.17
C SER A 41 7.60 3.23 19.56
N ASN A 42 6.63 4.00 19.03
CA ASN A 42 5.48 3.44 18.33
C ASN A 42 5.88 2.61 17.09
N LEU A 43 6.91 3.06 16.38
CA LEU A 43 7.45 2.35 15.23
C LEU A 43 8.05 1.01 15.63
N TYR A 44 8.88 0.95 16.69
CA TYR A 44 9.43 -0.31 17.18
C TYR A 44 8.35 -1.31 17.64
N ILE A 45 7.30 -0.83 18.31
CA ILE A 45 6.17 -1.67 18.74
C ILE A 45 5.46 -2.24 17.51
N SER A 46 5.13 -1.39 16.53
CA SER A 46 4.47 -1.82 15.29
C SER A 46 5.30 -2.84 14.53
N LEU A 47 6.59 -2.58 14.33
CA LEU A 47 7.52 -3.50 13.67
C LEU A 47 7.63 -4.84 14.39
N SER A 48 7.64 -4.83 15.72
CA SER A 48 7.73 -6.06 16.52
C SER A 48 6.47 -6.92 16.37
N ILE A 49 5.28 -6.30 16.34
CA ILE A 49 4.01 -7.00 16.08
C ILE A 49 4.03 -7.62 14.68
N ILE A 50 4.40 -6.84 13.67
CA ILE A 50 4.48 -7.30 12.27
C ILE A 50 5.51 -8.43 12.13
N ALA A 51 6.70 -8.28 12.70
CA ALA A 51 7.76 -9.28 12.67
C ALA A 51 7.31 -10.60 13.32
N THR A 52 6.67 -10.53 14.49
CA THR A 52 6.18 -11.71 15.22
C THR A 52 5.08 -12.42 14.45
N ALA A 53 4.14 -11.66 13.87
CA ALA A 53 3.07 -12.21 13.04
C ALA A 53 3.63 -12.87 11.77
N LEU A 54 4.56 -12.20 11.07
CA LEU A 54 5.21 -12.72 9.87
C LEU A 54 6.02 -13.98 10.17
N PHE A 55 6.80 -13.97 11.26
CA PHE A 55 7.57 -15.12 11.72
C PHE A 55 6.68 -16.33 12.00
N SER A 56 5.59 -16.12 12.74
CA SER A 56 4.63 -17.19 13.07
C SER A 56 3.95 -17.74 11.81
N PHE A 57 3.52 -16.86 10.92
CA PHE A 57 2.90 -17.22 9.64
C PHE A 57 3.85 -18.05 8.76
N MET A 58 5.11 -17.61 8.61
CA MET A 58 6.09 -18.32 7.79
C MET A 58 6.49 -19.66 8.42
N THR A 59 6.71 -19.70 9.73
CA THR A 59 7.04 -20.94 10.46
C THR A 59 5.95 -21.98 10.28
N TYR A 60 4.68 -21.58 10.47
CA TYR A 60 3.53 -22.46 10.26
C TYR A 60 3.39 -22.94 8.81
N GLY A 61 3.57 -22.03 7.84
CA GLY A 61 3.50 -22.34 6.42
C GLY A 61 4.59 -23.32 5.96
N LEU A 62 5.83 -23.10 6.42
CA LEU A 62 6.97 -23.98 6.16
C LEU A 62 6.81 -25.35 6.80
N PHE A 63 6.39 -25.39 8.07
CA PHE A 63 6.19 -26.64 8.81
C PHE A 63 5.13 -27.53 8.17
N THR A 64 4.01 -26.93 7.77
CA THR A 64 2.89 -27.64 7.14
C THR A 64 3.18 -28.01 5.67
N GLY A 65 4.17 -27.36 5.06
CA GLY A 65 4.53 -27.59 3.66
C GLY A 65 3.55 -26.93 2.67
N ILE A 66 2.99 -25.78 3.03
CA ILE A 66 1.97 -25.09 2.23
C ILE A 66 2.62 -24.45 1.01
N GLY A 67 2.06 -24.72 -0.17
CA GLY A 67 2.43 -24.03 -1.40
C GLY A 67 1.59 -22.77 -1.61
N LEU A 68 2.16 -21.74 -2.23
CA LEU A 68 1.39 -20.59 -2.72
C LEU A 68 0.98 -20.82 -4.16
N LYS A 69 -0.31 -20.67 -4.42
CA LYS A 69 -0.84 -20.61 -5.78
C LYS A 69 -1.27 -19.18 -6.06
N ASP A 70 -0.76 -18.64 -7.16
CA ASP A 70 -1.24 -17.37 -7.67
C ASP A 70 -2.56 -17.61 -8.40
N ASP A 71 -3.62 -16.97 -7.93
CA ASP A 71 -4.96 -17.03 -8.53
C ASP A 71 -5.39 -15.64 -9.04
N LEU A 72 -4.47 -14.69 -9.23
CA LEU A 72 -4.82 -13.42 -9.86
C LEU A 72 -5.00 -13.60 -11.39
N PRO A 73 -6.05 -13.01 -11.98
CA PRO A 73 -6.19 -12.97 -13.43
C PRO A 73 -5.03 -12.16 -14.04
N ASN A 74 -4.43 -12.68 -15.11
CA ASN A 74 -3.44 -11.94 -15.90
C ASN A 74 -4.04 -10.60 -16.34
N PHE A 75 -3.48 -9.49 -15.87
CA PHE A 75 -3.86 -8.15 -16.30
C PHE A 75 -3.61 -8.06 -17.82
N LYS A 76 -4.68 -8.04 -18.61
CA LYS A 76 -4.58 -7.69 -20.03
C LYS A 76 -4.09 -6.25 -20.10
N ILE A 77 -2.95 -6.05 -20.75
CA ILE A 77 -2.40 -4.74 -21.06
C ILE A 77 -3.51 -3.96 -21.77
N LEU A 78 -3.96 -2.86 -21.15
CA LEU A 78 -4.91 -1.93 -21.76
C LEU A 78 -4.27 -1.39 -23.03
N GLU A 79 -4.83 -1.73 -24.19
CA GLU A 79 -4.48 -1.10 -25.46
C GLU A 79 -4.74 0.41 -25.32
N THR A 80 -3.68 1.20 -25.37
CA THR A 80 -3.75 2.66 -25.36
C THR A 80 -4.42 3.08 -26.67
N GLY A 81 -5.72 3.37 -26.62
CA GLY A 81 -6.42 3.99 -27.72
C GLY A 81 -5.82 5.36 -28.03
N ASN A 82 -5.50 5.62 -29.30
CA ASN A 82 -5.04 6.91 -29.80
C ASN A 82 -6.13 7.98 -29.56
N LEU A 83 -6.04 8.71 -28.44
CA LEU A 83 -6.92 9.83 -28.10
C LEU A 83 -6.26 11.20 -28.36
N ILE A 84 -5.35 11.29 -29.33
CA ILE A 84 -4.88 12.61 -29.81
C ILE A 84 -5.87 13.11 -30.87
N GLY A 85 -7.02 13.57 -30.39
CA GLY A 85 -7.97 14.37 -31.16
C GLY A 85 -7.54 15.84 -31.18
N LYS A 86 -7.10 16.31 -32.34
CA LYS A 86 -6.92 17.74 -32.65
C LYS A 86 -8.24 18.50 -32.43
N SER A 87 -8.19 19.61 -31.69
CA SER A 87 -8.59 20.95 -32.16
C SER A 87 -8.82 21.89 -30.97
N GLY A 88 -7.79 22.65 -30.59
CA GLY A 88 -7.95 23.80 -29.71
C GLY A 88 -8.20 25.03 -30.56
N THR A 89 -9.46 25.34 -30.85
CA THR A 89 -9.84 26.68 -31.31
C THR A 89 -9.98 27.54 -30.06
N ILE A 90 -9.06 28.49 -29.87
CA ILE A 90 -9.13 29.45 -28.78
C ILE A 90 -10.34 30.35 -29.06
N PRO A 91 -11.34 30.45 -28.16
CA PRO A 91 -12.44 31.37 -28.34
C PRO A 91 -11.93 32.81 -28.23
N ASP A 92 -12.26 33.66 -29.19
CA ASP A 92 -12.01 35.10 -29.07
C ASP A 92 -12.78 35.63 -27.84
N LEU A 93 -12.02 36.19 -26.91
CA LEU A 93 -12.54 36.84 -25.72
C LEU A 93 -13.17 38.18 -26.13
N PRO A 94 -14.43 38.46 -25.74
CA PRO A 94 -15.02 39.76 -26.01
C PRO A 94 -14.30 40.85 -25.20
N ASP A 95 -13.82 41.89 -25.88
CA ASP A 95 -13.35 43.12 -25.25
C ASP A 95 -14.55 43.82 -24.60
N ILE A 96 -14.53 43.95 -23.27
CA ILE A 96 -15.54 44.64 -22.47
C ILE A 96 -14.92 45.93 -21.94
N ASP A 97 -15.34 47.06 -22.50
CA ASP A 97 -15.08 48.40 -21.97
C ASP A 97 -15.83 48.56 -20.63
N GLY A 98 -15.11 48.37 -19.52
CA GLY A 98 -15.65 48.40 -18.16
C GLY A 98 -15.77 49.81 -17.60
N ASP A 99 -16.75 50.59 -18.06
CA ASP A 99 -17.06 51.93 -17.52
C ASP A 99 -18.28 51.94 -16.56
N ASP A 100 -19.03 50.83 -16.47
CA ASP A 100 -20.23 50.71 -15.61
C ASP A 100 -19.96 49.95 -14.29
N ASP A 101 -20.04 50.68 -13.17
CA ASP A 101 -19.75 50.23 -11.79
C ASP A 101 -20.61 49.02 -11.33
N ILE A 102 -21.82 48.88 -11.87
CA ILE A 102 -22.72 47.74 -11.58
C ILE A 102 -22.38 46.52 -12.45
N GLY A 103 -21.94 46.75 -13.70
CA GLY A 103 -21.54 45.69 -14.63
C GLY A 103 -20.30 44.94 -14.12
N ALA A 104 -19.35 45.68 -13.53
CA ALA A 104 -18.17 45.11 -12.89
C ALA A 104 -18.52 44.17 -11.72
N ILE A 105 -19.51 44.52 -10.90
CA ILE A 105 -19.96 43.68 -9.78
C ILE A 105 -20.59 42.38 -10.30
N VAL A 106 -21.49 42.45 -11.28
CA VAL A 106 -22.12 41.25 -11.86
C VAL A 106 -21.08 40.35 -12.52
N LEU A 107 -20.14 40.92 -13.26
CA LEU A 107 -19.03 40.17 -13.87
C LEU A 107 -18.16 39.47 -12.81
N SER A 108 -17.85 40.15 -11.70
CA SER A 108 -17.05 39.57 -10.61
C SER A 108 -17.73 38.35 -9.97
N ILE A 109 -19.05 38.39 -9.79
CA ILE A 109 -19.84 37.27 -9.25
C ILE A 109 -19.82 36.09 -10.22
N VAL A 110 -20.04 36.34 -11.52
CA VAL A 110 -19.99 35.29 -12.55
C VAL A 110 -18.61 34.66 -12.63
N LEU A 111 -17.54 35.47 -12.63
CA LEU A 111 -16.16 34.99 -12.68
C LEU A 111 -15.81 34.16 -11.44
N TRP A 112 -16.26 34.58 -10.25
CA TRP A 112 -16.07 33.82 -9.00
C TRP A 112 -16.75 32.45 -9.04
N ILE A 113 -17.97 32.36 -9.58
CA ILE A 113 -18.69 31.08 -9.74
C ILE A 113 -17.92 30.17 -10.70
N VAL A 114 -17.49 30.69 -11.86
CA VAL A 114 -16.71 29.93 -12.84
C VAL A 114 -15.40 29.43 -12.25
N LEU A 115 -14.67 30.29 -11.53
CA LEU A 115 -13.42 29.93 -10.88
C LEU A 115 -13.62 28.86 -9.80
N THR A 116 -14.71 28.95 -9.03
CA THR A 116 -15.05 27.95 -8.00
C THR A 116 -15.35 26.59 -8.63
N ILE A 117 -16.13 26.56 -9.72
CA ILE A 117 -16.41 25.33 -10.46
C ILE A 117 -15.11 24.72 -11.00
N LEU A 118 -14.23 25.55 -11.57
CA LEU A 118 -12.92 25.12 -12.05
C LEU A 118 -12.08 24.49 -10.93
N PHE A 119 -12.03 25.11 -9.75
CA PHE A 119 -11.32 24.57 -8.59
C PHE A 119 -11.90 23.24 -8.10
N ILE A 120 -13.23 23.09 -8.08
CA ILE A 120 -13.87 21.82 -7.71
C ILE A 120 -13.46 20.72 -8.69
N ILE A 121 -13.49 20.99 -9.99
CA ILE A 121 -13.07 20.02 -11.02
C ILE A 121 -11.60 19.65 -10.83
N LEU A 122 -10.72 20.62 -10.55
CA LEU A 122 -9.30 20.38 -10.29
C LEU A 122 -9.10 19.50 -9.05
N LEU A 123 -9.84 19.74 -7.97
CA LEU A 123 -9.79 18.94 -6.75
C LEU A 123 -10.27 17.50 -6.99
N LEU A 124 -11.35 17.30 -7.75
CA LEU A 124 -11.83 15.97 -8.12
C LEU A 124 -10.80 15.21 -8.95
N LEU A 125 -10.11 15.89 -9.88
CA LEU A 125 -9.03 15.28 -10.66
C LEU A 125 -7.83 14.92 -9.78
N LEU A 126 -7.46 15.79 -8.86
CA LEU A 126 -6.38 15.53 -7.91
C LEU A 126 -6.71 14.35 -7.00
N GLU A 127 -7.93 14.28 -6.48
CA GLU A 127 -8.45 13.14 -5.71
C GLU A 127 -8.33 11.85 -6.52
N ALA A 128 -8.75 11.84 -7.78
CA ALA A 128 -8.63 10.66 -8.65
C ALA A 128 -7.17 10.23 -8.82
N VAL A 129 -6.24 11.17 -9.02
CA VAL A 129 -4.80 10.88 -9.13
C VAL A 129 -4.26 10.29 -7.82
N PHE A 130 -4.65 10.83 -6.66
CA PHE A 130 -4.25 10.28 -5.36
C PHE A 130 -4.76 8.84 -5.17
N TRP A 131 -6.03 8.57 -5.45
CA TRP A 131 -6.60 7.23 -5.33
C TRP A 131 -5.93 6.20 -6.25
N ILE A 132 -5.65 6.58 -7.51
CA ILE A 132 -4.93 5.73 -8.45
C ILE A 132 -3.50 5.46 -7.94
N SER A 133 -2.78 6.50 -7.50
CA SER A 133 -1.42 6.38 -6.97
C SER A 133 -1.35 5.42 -5.78
N ILE A 134 -2.26 5.58 -4.80
CA ILE A 134 -2.36 4.69 -3.63
C ILE A 134 -2.64 3.25 -4.08
N SER A 135 -3.55 3.05 -5.03
CA SER A 135 -3.90 1.72 -5.54
C SER A 135 -2.72 1.01 -6.22
N ILE A 136 -1.93 1.74 -7.01
CA ILE A 136 -0.71 1.20 -7.64
C ILE A 136 0.31 0.81 -6.57
N ILE A 137 0.55 1.66 -5.58
CA ILE A 137 1.51 1.37 -4.49
C ILE A 137 1.09 0.11 -3.72
N VAL A 138 -0.18 0.01 -3.30
CA VAL A 138 -0.70 -1.16 -2.60
C VAL A 138 -0.59 -2.41 -3.48
N GLY A 139 -0.89 -2.31 -4.77
CA GLY A 139 -0.75 -3.40 -5.73
C GLY A 139 0.70 -3.89 -5.89
N MET A 140 1.66 -2.97 -6.01
CA MET A 140 3.09 -3.29 -6.08
C MET A 140 3.59 -3.92 -4.78
N MET A 141 3.22 -3.37 -3.63
CA MET A 141 3.58 -3.93 -2.32
C MET A 141 3.05 -5.36 -2.17
N TYR A 142 1.79 -5.59 -2.57
CA TYR A 142 1.21 -6.94 -2.60
C TYR A 142 2.02 -7.88 -3.50
N TRP A 143 2.35 -7.45 -4.71
CA TRP A 143 3.10 -8.26 -5.66
C TRP A 143 4.48 -8.65 -5.13
N ILE A 144 5.22 -7.69 -4.57
CA ILE A 144 6.53 -7.91 -3.95
C ILE A 144 6.40 -8.89 -2.78
N PHE A 145 5.42 -8.67 -1.90
CA PHE A 145 5.17 -9.51 -0.72
C PHE A 145 4.83 -10.95 -1.12
N PHE A 146 3.92 -11.13 -2.08
CA PHE A 146 3.54 -12.45 -2.58
C PHE A 146 4.73 -13.18 -3.21
N ARG A 147 5.54 -12.48 -4.01
CA ARG A 147 6.74 -13.04 -4.62
C ARG A 147 7.78 -13.45 -3.56
N ALA A 148 7.97 -12.63 -2.53
CA ALA A 148 8.84 -12.95 -1.40
C ALA A 148 8.34 -14.20 -0.66
N LEU A 149 7.05 -14.28 -0.33
CA LEU A 149 6.49 -15.47 0.32
C LEU A 149 6.62 -16.74 -0.54
N LYS A 150 6.45 -16.62 -1.85
CA LYS A 150 6.67 -17.75 -2.79
C LYS A 150 8.12 -18.23 -2.74
N LEU A 151 9.09 -17.31 -2.61
CA LEU A 151 10.49 -17.66 -2.42
C LEU A 151 10.70 -18.40 -1.09
N VAL A 152 10.14 -17.89 0.01
CA VAL A 152 10.24 -18.53 1.34
C VAL A 152 9.66 -19.94 1.29
N PHE A 153 8.42 -20.10 0.79
CA PHE A 153 7.75 -21.39 0.72
C PHE A 153 8.31 -22.32 -0.36
N SER A 154 9.21 -21.87 -1.23
CA SER A 154 9.96 -22.80 -2.10
C SER A 154 10.80 -23.80 -1.30
N LYS A 155 11.20 -23.43 -0.07
CA LYS A 155 11.92 -24.30 0.88
C LYS A 155 11.00 -25.21 1.69
N SER A 156 9.68 -25.10 1.55
CA SER A 156 8.73 -25.89 2.32
C SER A 156 8.79 -27.39 2.05
N LEU A 157 9.42 -27.83 0.96
CA LEU A 157 9.65 -29.25 0.66
C LEU A 157 10.71 -29.85 1.58
N ASP A 158 11.74 -29.05 1.92
CA ASP A 158 12.89 -29.47 2.71
C ASP A 158 12.62 -29.34 4.22
N THR A 159 11.70 -28.45 4.62
CA THR A 159 11.41 -28.15 6.04
C THR A 159 10.16 -28.82 6.59
N LYS A 160 9.43 -29.58 5.76
CA LYS A 160 8.11 -30.10 6.12
C LYS A 160 8.19 -31.09 7.30
N GLY A 161 7.38 -30.86 8.32
CA GLY A 161 7.32 -31.72 9.50
C GLY A 161 8.43 -31.46 10.54
N GLU A 162 9.36 -30.56 10.26
CA GLU A 162 10.44 -30.20 11.17
C GLU A 162 10.32 -28.74 11.62
N ILE A 163 9.79 -28.54 12.82
CA ILE A 163 9.50 -27.19 13.35
C ILE A 163 10.77 -26.37 13.59
N GLY A 164 11.87 -27.02 14.00
CA GLY A 164 13.14 -26.36 14.26
C GLY A 164 13.76 -25.76 12.99
N ILE A 165 13.85 -26.56 11.92
CA ILE A 165 14.35 -26.10 10.63
C ILE A 165 13.42 -25.03 10.04
N SER A 166 12.10 -25.24 10.12
CA SER A 166 11.11 -24.25 9.67
C SER A 166 11.25 -22.91 10.39
N ALA A 167 11.44 -22.94 11.71
CA ALA A 167 11.63 -21.74 12.52
C ALA A 167 12.95 -21.04 12.22
N PHE A 168 14.05 -21.78 11.98
CA PHE A 168 15.32 -21.17 11.61
C PHE A 168 15.24 -20.41 10.28
N TYR A 169 14.66 -21.03 9.24
CA TYR A 169 14.43 -20.36 7.97
C TYR A 169 13.49 -19.16 8.12
N ALA A 170 12.36 -19.33 8.83
CA ALA A 170 11.42 -18.25 9.07
C ALA A 170 12.04 -17.07 9.84
N LEU A 171 12.90 -17.33 10.83
CA LEU A 171 13.66 -16.29 11.53
C LEU A 171 14.57 -15.55 10.56
N GLY A 172 15.39 -16.27 9.78
CA GLY A 172 16.31 -15.66 8.81
C GLY A 172 15.57 -14.74 7.81
N TYR A 173 14.46 -15.21 7.24
CA TYR A 173 13.65 -14.39 6.34
C TYR A 173 12.95 -13.23 7.05
N THR A 174 12.47 -13.40 8.28
CA THR A 174 11.85 -12.31 9.05
C THR A 174 12.88 -11.22 9.35
N THR A 175 14.07 -11.60 9.80
CA THR A 175 15.18 -10.67 10.07
C THR A 175 15.62 -9.95 8.80
N LEU A 176 15.70 -10.62 7.66
CA LEU A 176 15.99 -9.96 6.39
C LEU A 176 14.86 -8.98 5.99
N TYR A 177 13.61 -9.31 6.26
CA TYR A 177 12.46 -8.49 5.89
C TYR A 177 12.27 -7.26 6.79
N THR A 178 12.48 -7.38 8.11
CA THR A 178 12.25 -6.29 9.07
C THR A 178 13.53 -5.65 9.60
N GLY A 179 14.65 -6.38 9.54
CA GLY A 179 15.91 -5.98 10.18
C GLY A 179 16.53 -4.72 9.58
N TRP A 180 16.40 -4.50 8.26
CA TRP A 180 16.87 -3.26 7.64
C TRP A 180 16.08 -2.03 8.15
N ILE A 181 14.78 -2.17 8.41
CA ILE A 181 13.98 -1.08 8.99
C ILE A 181 14.40 -0.83 10.44
N PHE A 182 14.55 -1.89 11.25
CA PHE A 182 15.12 -1.76 12.61
C PHE A 182 16.48 -1.07 12.59
N GLY A 183 17.34 -1.43 11.63
CA GLY A 183 18.67 -0.83 11.44
C GLY A 183 18.60 0.67 11.10
N ILE A 184 17.74 1.07 10.15
CA ILE A 184 17.54 2.49 9.81
C ILE A 184 17.06 3.27 11.04
N VAL A 185 16.06 2.75 11.75
CA VAL A 185 15.49 3.42 12.92
C VAL A 185 16.55 3.57 14.01
N TYR A 186 17.35 2.53 14.25
CA TYR A 186 18.46 2.58 15.19
C TYR A 186 19.53 3.60 14.78
N LEU A 187 19.94 3.63 13.50
CA LEU A 187 20.88 4.62 12.98
C LEU A 187 20.35 6.04 13.13
N THR A 188 19.06 6.28 12.84
CA THR A 188 18.45 7.60 13.02
C THR A 188 18.43 8.06 14.49
N GLN A 189 18.42 7.12 15.43
CA GLN A 189 18.48 7.42 16.85
C GLN A 189 19.90 7.76 17.32
N ILE A 190 20.93 7.15 16.73
CA ILE A 190 22.34 7.44 17.04
C ILE A 190 22.80 8.74 16.37
N LEU A 191 22.36 9.00 15.14
CA LEU A 191 22.76 10.19 14.37
C LEU A 191 22.09 11.49 14.83
N LYS A 192 21.19 11.40 15.81
CA LYS A 192 20.47 12.53 16.40
C LYS A 192 21.18 13.00 17.66
#